data_AF-A0A355GJH4-F1
#
_entry.id   AF-A0A355GJH4-F1
#
_cell.length_a   1.000
_cell.length_b   1.000
_cell.length_c   1.000
_cell.angle_alpha   90.00
_cell.angle_beta   90.00
_cell.angle_gamma   90.00
#
_symmetry.space_group_name_H-M   'P 1'
#
loop_
_entity.id
_entity.type
_entity.pdbx_description
1 polymer ?
#
loop_
_entity_poly.entity_id
_entity_poly.type
_entity_poly.pdbx_seq_one_letter_code
_entity_poly.pdbx_strand_id
1 'polypeptide(L)'
;IHCLVSSGTSSKQVESELDAQYVGYGAMLLEGGLAVIVILACCAGVGMGDFSRVGTGAAYQYEPTIDAASGTQLTGVAAWETRYNASKGWGTFGLKEKIGAFIQGGANFLGAIGIPMKLGISIIAVLVASFAATTLDTATRLQRYVIQELAATIHIKPLTNKYAATGLAVFLGGMVAMLPRDATSGPGSGGLILWPLFGATNQLLAGLAFMVIVFYLRRRNKPIIFALVPMIVMLIMPAWAMLWNMFNSKSGWAYSADDWHLFLFGLIVIALQVWMMIEGLLVWSKSKGHLEQQLPELPRTRPTVAAASSGGSN
;
A
#
# COMPACT_ATOMS: atom_id res chain seq x y z
N ILE A 1 1.94 -0.77 5.69
CA ILE A 1 0.75 0.12 5.64
C ILE A 1 -0.40 -0.47 6.44
N HIS A 2 -0.96 -1.65 6.14
CA HIS A 2 -2.06 -2.24 6.94
C HIS A 2 -1.72 -2.39 8.44
N CYS A 3 -0.47 -2.71 8.81
CA CYS A 3 -0.03 -2.71 10.23
C CYS A 3 0.01 -1.32 10.90
N LEU A 4 0.38 -0.27 10.17
CA LEU A 4 0.43 1.12 10.64
C LEU A 4 -0.94 1.81 10.61
N VAL A 5 -1.82 1.39 9.69
CA VAL A 5 -3.21 1.87 9.59
C VAL A 5 -4.11 1.12 10.56
N SER A 6 -3.81 -0.14 10.85
CA SER A 6 -4.38 -0.91 11.96
C SER A 6 -4.08 -0.23 13.30
N SER A 7 -2.90 0.38 13.48
CA SER A 7 -2.63 1.19 14.68
C SER A 7 -3.29 2.59 14.61
N GLY A 8 -3.44 3.15 13.40
CA GLY A 8 -3.89 4.53 13.16
C GLY A 8 -5.40 4.76 12.98
N THR A 9 -6.23 3.72 13.03
CA THR A 9 -7.70 3.86 13.12
C THR A 9 -8.21 3.01 14.25
N SER A 10 -7.84 3.38 15.47
CA SER A 10 -8.40 2.79 16.68
C SER A 10 -8.13 1.28 16.78
N SER A 11 -6.93 0.90 17.22
CA SER A 11 -6.95 0.11 18.45
C SER A 11 -7.44 1.07 19.54
N LYS A 12 -8.76 1.31 19.57
CA LYS A 12 -9.42 1.60 20.84
C LYS A 12 -8.96 0.44 21.66
N GLN A 13 -8.13 0.71 22.66
CA GLN A 13 -7.69 -0.30 23.60
C GLN A 13 -8.97 -0.98 24.07
N VAL A 14 -9.23 -2.15 23.50
CA VAL A 14 -10.40 -2.93 23.80
C VAL A 14 -10.03 -3.65 25.08
N GLU A 15 -10.78 -3.36 26.14
CA GLU A 15 -10.48 -3.81 27.49
C GLU A 15 -10.41 -5.34 27.55
N SER A 16 -11.19 -6.01 26.69
CA SER A 16 -11.14 -7.45 26.48
C SER A 16 -11.17 -7.83 25.00
N GLU A 17 -10.72 -9.05 24.69
CA GLU A 17 -10.80 -9.64 23.34
C GLU A 17 -12.25 -9.71 22.81
N LEU A 18 -13.25 -9.79 23.70
CA LEU A 18 -14.66 -9.79 23.35
C LEU A 18 -15.17 -8.42 22.87
N ASP A 19 -14.48 -7.33 23.21
CA ASP A 19 -14.84 -5.99 22.76
C ASP A 19 -14.31 -5.70 21.34
N ALA A 20 -13.43 -6.57 20.83
CA ALA A 20 -12.96 -6.51 19.46
C ALA A 20 -14.13 -6.75 18.50
N GLN A 21 -14.51 -5.70 17.78
CA GLN A 21 -15.57 -5.80 16.78
C GLN A 21 -15.17 -6.76 15.66
N TYR A 22 -16.14 -7.51 15.12
CA TYR A 22 -15.98 -8.55 14.09
C TYR A 22 -15.32 -8.06 12.77
N VAL A 23 -15.11 -6.74 12.66
CA VAL A 23 -14.59 -6.05 11.47
C VAL A 23 -13.14 -6.46 11.13
N GLY A 24 -12.29 -6.79 12.11
CA GLY A 24 -10.86 -7.00 11.87
C GLY A 24 -10.52 -8.26 11.06
N TYR A 25 -10.94 -9.44 11.54
CA TYR A 25 -10.56 -10.72 10.93
C TYR A 25 -11.29 -10.97 9.60
N GLY A 26 -12.60 -10.69 9.55
CA GLY A 26 -13.40 -10.86 8.34
C GLY A 26 -12.94 -9.97 7.19
N ALA A 27 -12.57 -8.71 7.47
CA ALA A 27 -12.05 -7.81 6.45
C ALA A 27 -10.71 -8.30 5.86
N MET A 28 -9.80 -8.81 6.70
CA MET A 28 -8.51 -9.32 6.23
C MET A 28 -8.67 -10.58 5.35
N LEU A 29 -9.63 -11.46 5.68
CA LEU A 29 -9.97 -12.61 4.83
C LEU A 29 -10.58 -12.17 3.48
N LEU A 30 -11.45 -11.16 3.48
CA LEU A 30 -12.02 -10.61 2.24
C LEU A 30 -10.96 -9.93 1.37
N GLU A 31 -10.01 -9.21 1.96
CA GLU A 31 -8.85 -8.65 1.24
C GLU A 31 -7.98 -9.76 0.62
N GLY A 32 -7.74 -10.85 1.35
CA GLY A 32 -7.05 -12.03 0.83
C GLY A 32 -7.82 -12.69 -0.33
N GLY A 33 -9.14 -12.83 -0.21
CA GLY A 33 -10.00 -13.36 -1.28
C GLY A 33 -9.95 -12.49 -2.54
N LEU A 34 -10.01 -11.17 -2.39
CA LEU A 34 -9.84 -10.23 -3.50
C LEU A 34 -8.46 -10.39 -4.16
N ALA A 35 -7.39 -10.54 -3.38
CA ALA A 35 -6.05 -10.75 -3.93
C ALA A 35 -5.96 -12.02 -4.78
N VAL A 36 -6.61 -13.11 -4.37
CA VAL A 36 -6.69 -14.34 -5.17
C VAL A 36 -7.44 -14.10 -6.49
N ILE A 37 -8.55 -13.37 -6.47
CA ILE A 37 -9.30 -13.02 -7.70
C ILE A 37 -8.43 -12.17 -8.64
N VAL A 38 -7.68 -11.22 -8.11
CA VAL A 38 -6.74 -10.39 -8.89
C VAL A 38 -5.67 -11.26 -9.57
N ILE A 39 -5.10 -12.22 -8.85
CA ILE A 39 -4.11 -13.16 -9.43
C ILE A 39 -4.75 -13.99 -10.55
N LEU A 40 -5.94 -14.54 -10.31
CA LEU A 40 -6.65 -15.31 -11.33
C LEU A 40 -6.97 -14.46 -12.56
N ALA A 41 -7.38 -13.20 -12.39
CA ALA A 41 -7.69 -12.29 -13.48
C ALA A 41 -6.44 -11.99 -14.31
N CYS A 42 -5.32 -11.64 -13.66
CA CYS A 42 -4.06 -11.35 -14.33
C CYS A 42 -3.42 -12.58 -15.00
N CYS A 43 -3.68 -13.79 -14.50
CA CYS A 43 -3.13 -15.02 -15.08
C CYS A 43 -4.10 -15.69 -16.04
N ALA A 44 -5.14 -16.34 -15.51
CA ALA A 44 -6.09 -17.13 -16.29
C ALA A 44 -7.04 -16.23 -17.09
N GLY A 45 -7.51 -15.13 -16.50
CA GLY A 45 -8.41 -14.19 -17.14
C GLY A 45 -7.81 -13.59 -18.42
N VAL A 46 -6.54 -13.17 -18.40
CA VAL A 46 -5.83 -12.70 -19.59
C VAL A 46 -5.74 -13.78 -20.67
N GLY A 47 -5.51 -15.04 -20.27
CA GLY A 47 -5.46 -16.17 -21.20
C GLY A 47 -6.80 -16.54 -21.85
N MET A 48 -7.94 -16.06 -21.34
CA MET A 48 -9.26 -16.34 -21.94
C MET A 48 -9.50 -15.62 -23.26
N GLY A 49 -8.72 -14.58 -23.55
CA GLY A 49 -8.74 -13.91 -24.85
C GLY A 49 -8.32 -12.45 -24.80
N ASP A 50 -7.66 -12.00 -25.86
CA ASP A 50 -7.36 -10.58 -26.03
C ASP A 50 -8.49 -9.87 -26.81
N PHE A 51 -8.82 -8.64 -26.43
CA PHE A 51 -9.86 -7.82 -27.02
C PHE A 51 -9.31 -6.43 -27.28
N SER A 52 -9.40 -6.00 -28.52
CA SER A 52 -8.95 -4.68 -28.96
C SER A 52 -10.12 -3.72 -29.03
N ARG A 53 -9.90 -2.45 -28.65
CA ARG A 53 -10.91 -1.40 -28.78
C ARG A 53 -10.91 -0.91 -30.23
N VAL A 54 -12.03 -1.07 -30.91
CA VAL A 54 -12.25 -0.60 -32.29
C VAL A 54 -13.31 0.51 -32.28
N GLY A 55 -13.06 1.59 -33.04
CA GLY A 55 -13.93 2.76 -33.14
C GLY A 55 -13.43 4.00 -32.38
N THR A 56 -13.98 5.17 -32.74
CA THR A 56 -13.53 6.49 -32.26
C THR A 56 -14.63 7.16 -31.42
N GLY A 57 -14.23 7.86 -30.34
CA GLY A 57 -15.17 8.58 -29.48
C GLY A 57 -16.05 7.66 -28.62
N ALA A 58 -17.33 7.99 -28.47
CA ALA A 58 -18.31 7.24 -27.69
C ALA A 58 -18.80 5.95 -28.40
N ALA A 59 -18.69 5.91 -29.72
CA ALA A 59 -19.03 4.76 -30.56
C ALA A 59 -17.83 3.83 -30.71
N TYR A 60 -17.50 3.11 -29.63
CA TYR A 60 -16.47 2.07 -29.64
C TYR A 60 -17.05 0.71 -29.22
N GLN A 61 -16.46 -0.35 -29.76
CA GLN A 61 -16.72 -1.73 -29.44
C GLN A 61 -15.40 -2.46 -29.12
N TYR A 62 -15.50 -3.60 -28.44
CA TYR A 62 -14.37 -4.47 -28.18
C TYR A 62 -14.49 -5.69 -29.06
N GLU A 63 -13.53 -5.87 -29.95
CA GLU A 63 -13.48 -7.01 -30.86
C GLU A 63 -12.37 -7.97 -30.43
N PRO A 64 -12.59 -9.30 -30.54
CA PRO A 64 -11.58 -10.28 -30.20
C PRO A 64 -10.36 -10.10 -31.11
N THR A 65 -9.17 -10.08 -30.52
CA THR A 65 -7.92 -10.08 -31.28
C THR A 65 -7.75 -11.46 -31.92
N ILE A 66 -7.70 -11.50 -33.24
CA ILE A 66 -7.58 -12.74 -34.02
C ILE A 66 -6.14 -12.99 -34.45
N ASP A 67 -5.76 -14.26 -34.55
CA ASP A 67 -4.52 -14.66 -35.20
C ASP A 67 -4.64 -14.48 -36.71
N ALA A 68 -3.69 -13.77 -37.31
CA ALA A 68 -3.67 -13.49 -38.75
C ALA A 68 -3.53 -14.75 -39.62
N ALA A 69 -3.00 -15.85 -39.07
CA ALA A 69 -2.81 -17.11 -39.78
C ALA A 69 -4.02 -18.05 -39.71
N SER A 70 -4.70 -18.13 -38.56
CA SER A 70 -5.84 -19.04 -38.36
C SER A 70 -7.21 -18.38 -38.43
N GLY A 71 -7.29 -17.04 -38.34
CA GLY A 71 -8.55 -16.30 -38.28
C GLY A 71 -9.35 -16.55 -37.00
N THR A 72 -8.79 -17.26 -36.02
CA THR A 72 -9.44 -17.57 -34.74
C THR A 72 -8.99 -16.61 -33.65
N GLN A 73 -9.83 -16.42 -32.63
CA GLN A 73 -9.50 -15.59 -31.48
C GLN A 73 -8.25 -16.13 -30.76
N LEU A 74 -7.32 -15.24 -30.44
CA LEU A 74 -6.18 -15.55 -29.59
C LEU A 74 -6.67 -15.99 -28.22
N THR A 75 -6.25 -17.17 -27.78
CA THR A 75 -6.57 -17.75 -26.47
C THR A 75 -5.35 -18.46 -25.89
N GLY A 76 -5.41 -18.81 -24.61
CA GLY A 76 -4.34 -19.49 -23.89
C GLY A 76 -3.05 -18.66 -23.83
N VAL A 77 -1.93 -19.31 -24.10
CA VAL A 77 -0.60 -18.69 -24.04
C VAL A 77 -0.46 -17.56 -25.07
N ALA A 78 -1.02 -17.72 -26.27
CA ALA A 78 -0.94 -16.69 -27.30
C ALA A 78 -1.63 -15.38 -26.88
N ALA A 79 -2.79 -15.47 -26.23
CA ALA A 79 -3.45 -14.29 -25.63
C ALA A 79 -2.61 -13.71 -24.48
N TRP A 80 -2.04 -14.56 -23.63
CA TRP A 80 -1.21 -14.14 -22.51
C TRP A 80 0.05 -13.37 -22.97
N GLU A 81 0.71 -13.83 -24.03
CA GLU A 81 1.93 -13.20 -24.58
C GLU A 81 1.67 -11.83 -25.21
N THR A 82 0.44 -11.52 -25.64
CA THR A 82 0.07 -10.16 -26.07
C THR A 82 0.23 -9.14 -24.94
N ARG A 83 0.05 -9.59 -23.69
CA ARG A 83 0.11 -8.74 -22.48
C ARG A 83 1.37 -8.94 -21.67
N TYR A 84 1.92 -10.14 -21.62
CA TYR A 84 3.11 -10.48 -20.83
C TYR A 84 4.17 -11.10 -21.74
N ASN A 85 4.73 -10.28 -22.63
CA ASN A 85 5.81 -10.77 -23.49
C ASN A 85 7.11 -10.91 -22.69
N ALA A 86 7.47 -12.15 -22.36
CA ALA A 86 8.68 -12.46 -21.60
C ALA A 86 9.98 -11.97 -22.28
N SER A 87 9.98 -11.86 -23.60
CA SER A 87 11.16 -11.39 -24.36
C SER A 87 11.40 -9.88 -24.27
N LYS A 88 10.37 -9.07 -23.92
CA LYS A 88 10.50 -7.61 -23.72
C LYS A 88 11.03 -7.22 -22.34
N GLY A 89 11.20 -8.19 -21.44
CA GLY A 89 11.71 -7.99 -20.08
C GLY A 89 10.73 -7.26 -19.15
N TRP A 90 10.77 -7.58 -17.85
CA TRP A 90 9.81 -7.05 -16.86
C TRP A 90 9.92 -5.54 -16.60
N GLY A 91 11.03 -4.92 -16.97
CA GLY A 91 11.27 -3.48 -16.78
C GLY A 91 10.50 -2.58 -17.74
N THR A 92 9.97 -3.12 -18.85
CA THR A 92 9.25 -2.33 -19.87
C THR A 92 7.75 -2.19 -19.57
N PHE A 93 7.23 -2.89 -18.56
CA PHE A 93 5.83 -2.81 -18.17
C PHE A 93 5.55 -1.56 -17.32
N GLY A 94 4.90 -0.57 -17.94
CA GLY A 94 4.39 0.61 -17.27
C GLY A 94 3.13 0.35 -16.45
N LEU A 95 2.64 1.40 -15.79
CA LEU A 95 1.44 1.35 -14.96
C LEU A 95 0.19 1.00 -15.78
N LYS A 96 0.09 1.55 -17.00
CA LYS A 96 -1.05 1.35 -17.90
C LYS A 96 -1.17 -0.12 -18.31
N GLU A 97 -0.06 -0.76 -18.64
CA GLU A 97 0.00 -2.16 -19.05
C GLU A 97 -0.38 -3.08 -17.89
N LYS A 98 0.16 -2.81 -16.69
CA LYS A 98 -0.11 -3.56 -15.45
C LYS A 98 -1.59 -3.51 -15.06
N ILE A 99 -2.18 -2.31 -15.04
CA ILE A 99 -3.60 -2.13 -14.73
C ILE A 99 -4.48 -2.71 -15.85
N GLY A 100 -4.09 -2.51 -17.11
CA GLY A 100 -4.83 -2.99 -18.27
C GLY A 100 -5.00 -4.51 -18.28
N ALA A 101 -3.96 -5.25 -17.89
CA ALA A 101 -4.03 -6.71 -17.77
C ALA A 101 -5.09 -7.16 -16.74
N PHE A 102 -5.14 -6.50 -15.57
CA PHE A 102 -6.16 -6.79 -14.56
C PHE A 102 -7.57 -6.44 -15.03
N ILE A 103 -7.76 -5.28 -15.65
CA ILE A 103 -9.07 -4.82 -16.13
C ILE A 103 -9.64 -5.80 -17.15
N GLN A 104 -8.84 -6.20 -18.13
CA GLN A 104 -9.30 -7.09 -19.18
C GLN A 104 -9.45 -8.54 -18.69
N GLY A 105 -8.51 -9.04 -17.89
CA GLY A 105 -8.63 -10.36 -17.30
C GLY A 105 -9.86 -10.49 -16.41
N GLY A 106 -10.16 -9.45 -15.62
CA GLY A 106 -11.39 -9.36 -14.85
C GLY A 106 -12.64 -9.28 -15.72
N ALA A 107 -12.60 -8.49 -16.80
CA ALA A 107 -13.71 -8.40 -17.75
C ALA A 107 -13.98 -9.73 -18.49
N ASN A 108 -12.94 -10.52 -18.77
CA ASN A 108 -13.08 -11.86 -19.35
C ASN A 108 -13.83 -12.82 -18.42
N PHE A 109 -13.58 -12.77 -17.11
CA PHE A 109 -14.38 -13.52 -16.14
C PHE A 109 -15.82 -13.07 -16.08
N LEU A 110 -16.06 -11.75 -16.13
CA LEU A 110 -17.42 -11.22 -16.23
C LEU A 110 -18.10 -11.67 -17.54
N GLY A 111 -17.35 -11.78 -18.63
CA GLY A 111 -17.81 -12.35 -19.90
C GLY A 111 -18.29 -13.79 -19.77
N ALA A 112 -17.59 -14.62 -18.99
CA ALA A 112 -17.98 -16.02 -18.78
C ALA A 112 -19.32 -16.19 -18.05
N ILE A 113 -19.72 -15.21 -17.24
CA ILE A 113 -21.04 -15.18 -16.58
C ILE A 113 -22.09 -14.39 -17.38
N GLY A 114 -21.80 -14.05 -18.64
CA GLY A 114 -22.75 -13.43 -19.58
C GLY A 114 -22.75 -11.90 -19.60
N ILE A 115 -21.81 -11.23 -18.92
CA ILE A 115 -21.72 -9.77 -18.94
C ILE A 115 -20.98 -9.33 -20.22
N PRO A 116 -21.54 -8.41 -21.03
CA PRO A 116 -20.89 -7.94 -22.24
C PRO A 116 -19.51 -7.32 -21.97
N MET A 117 -18.52 -7.60 -22.83
CA MET A 117 -17.13 -7.17 -22.65
C MET A 117 -16.97 -5.67 -22.36
N LYS A 118 -17.71 -4.82 -23.09
CA LYS A 118 -17.71 -3.36 -22.89
C LYS A 118 -18.15 -2.99 -21.47
N LEU A 119 -19.20 -3.63 -20.96
CA LEU A 119 -19.69 -3.40 -19.60
C LEU A 119 -18.72 -3.97 -18.56
N GLY A 120 -18.19 -5.18 -18.80
CA GLY A 120 -17.20 -5.81 -17.92
C GLY A 120 -15.95 -4.96 -17.71
N ILE A 121 -15.37 -4.43 -18.80
CA ILE A 121 -14.22 -3.52 -18.74
C ILE A 121 -14.57 -2.25 -17.94
N SER A 122 -15.75 -1.66 -18.17
CA SER A 122 -16.19 -0.48 -17.41
C SER A 122 -16.34 -0.77 -15.92
N ILE A 123 -16.92 -1.91 -15.53
CA ILE A 123 -17.09 -2.31 -14.13
C ILE A 123 -15.72 -2.44 -13.44
N ILE A 124 -14.80 -3.20 -14.03
CA ILE A 124 -13.49 -3.44 -13.41
C ILE A 124 -12.65 -2.15 -13.40
N ALA A 125 -12.73 -1.32 -14.45
CA ALA A 125 -12.04 -0.03 -14.48
C ALA A 125 -12.53 0.92 -13.37
N VAL A 126 -13.84 1.01 -13.16
CA VAL A 126 -14.42 1.82 -12.07
C VAL A 126 -14.04 1.25 -10.70
N LEU A 127 -14.00 -0.08 -10.55
CA LEU A 127 -13.53 -0.73 -9.32
C LEU A 127 -12.08 -0.32 -9.00
N VAL A 128 -11.17 -0.40 -9.98
CA VAL A 128 -9.76 0.00 -9.81
C VAL A 128 -9.65 1.49 -9.46
N ALA A 129 -10.39 2.35 -10.16
CA ALA A 129 -10.38 3.79 -9.90
C ALA A 129 -10.92 4.13 -8.50
N SER A 130 -11.99 3.44 -8.06
CA SER A 130 -12.59 3.63 -6.74
C SER A 130 -11.68 3.14 -5.62
N PHE A 131 -11.00 2.01 -5.82
CA PHE A 131 -9.98 1.49 -4.91
C PHE A 131 -8.80 2.47 -4.77
N ALA A 132 -8.31 3.00 -5.89
CA ALA A 132 -7.26 4.02 -5.88
C ALA A 132 -7.70 5.30 -5.18
N ALA A 133 -8.92 5.78 -5.43
CA ALA A 133 -9.48 6.97 -4.78
C ALA A 133 -9.63 6.80 -3.26
N THR A 134 -10.09 5.63 -2.81
CA THR A 134 -10.26 5.31 -1.39
C THR A 134 -8.90 5.21 -0.68
N THR A 135 -7.91 4.63 -1.36
CA THR A 135 -6.53 4.56 -0.86
C THR A 135 -5.91 5.95 -0.77
N LEU A 136 -6.16 6.80 -1.77
CA LEU A 136 -5.68 8.19 -1.78
C LEU A 136 -6.26 9.00 -0.63
N ASP A 137 -7.58 8.93 -0.38
CA ASP A 137 -8.22 9.60 0.77
C ASP A 137 -7.57 9.16 2.09
N THR A 138 -7.41 7.85 2.27
CA THR A 138 -6.78 7.28 3.47
C THR A 138 -5.32 7.74 3.60
N ALA A 139 -4.55 7.74 2.52
CA ALA A 139 -3.16 8.18 2.52
C ALA A 139 -3.01 9.67 2.87
N THR A 140 -3.83 10.54 2.28
CA THR A 140 -3.84 11.98 2.59
C THR A 140 -4.21 12.22 4.06
N ARG A 141 -5.16 11.45 4.60
CA ARG A 141 -5.53 11.51 6.02
C ARG A 141 -4.39 11.09 6.94
N LEU A 142 -3.66 10.02 6.62
CA LEU A 142 -2.50 9.57 7.40
C LEU A 142 -1.35 10.58 7.32
N GLN A 143 -1.07 11.10 6.14
CA GLN A 143 -0.05 12.14 5.95
C GLN A 143 -0.35 13.38 6.80
N ARG A 144 -1.63 13.78 6.88
CA ARG A 144 -2.07 14.85 7.79
C ARG A 144 -1.72 14.54 9.24
N TYR A 145 -1.99 13.32 9.73
CA TYR A 145 -1.66 12.95 11.11
C TYR A 145 -0.17 13.03 11.39
N VAL A 146 0.66 12.52 10.47
CA VAL A 146 2.12 12.63 10.56
C VAL A 146 2.56 14.10 10.62
N ILE A 147 1.98 14.98 9.79
CA ILE A 147 2.26 16.42 9.82
C ILE A 147 1.88 17.02 11.18
N GLN A 148 0.70 16.69 11.72
CA GLN A 148 0.23 17.23 12.99
C GLN A 148 1.11 16.77 14.17
N GLU A 149 1.49 15.49 14.20
CA GLU A 149 2.37 14.92 15.22
C GLU A 149 3.76 15.54 15.17
N LEU A 150 4.33 15.68 13.98
CA LEU A 150 5.63 16.34 13.80
C LEU A 150 5.55 17.80 14.23
N ALA A 151 4.54 18.54 13.78
CA ALA A 151 4.33 19.95 14.12
C ALA A 151 4.13 20.18 15.62
N ALA A 152 3.42 19.28 16.31
CA ALA A 152 3.28 19.34 17.76
C ALA A 152 4.63 19.12 18.46
N THR A 153 5.42 18.14 18.00
CA THR A 153 6.74 17.82 18.57
C THR A 153 7.72 18.98 18.39
N ILE A 154 7.75 19.62 17.22
CA ILE A 154 8.65 20.75 16.92
C ILE A 154 8.02 22.12 17.21
N HIS A 155 6.85 22.15 17.86
CA HIS A 155 6.16 23.36 18.34
C HIS A 155 5.70 24.36 17.26
N ILE A 156 5.38 23.90 16.04
CA ILE A 156 4.83 24.73 14.95
C ILE A 156 3.29 24.77 15.04
N LYS A 157 2.78 25.76 15.78
CA LYS A 157 1.34 25.92 16.07
C LYS A 157 0.41 25.95 14.84
N PRO A 158 0.75 26.58 13.69
CA PRO A 158 -0.16 26.62 12.55
C PRO A 158 -0.44 25.24 11.93
N LEU A 159 0.55 24.32 11.95
CA LEU A 159 0.45 23.00 11.31
C LEU A 159 -0.21 21.93 12.20
N THR A 160 -0.58 22.27 13.44
CA THR A 160 -1.40 21.37 14.27
C THR A 160 -2.89 21.42 13.88
N ASN A 161 -3.33 22.49 13.20
CA ASN A 161 -4.71 22.64 12.73
C ASN A 161 -5.00 21.67 11.57
N LYS A 162 -6.15 20.98 11.63
CA LYS A 162 -6.61 20.03 10.61
C LYS A 162 -6.61 20.62 9.20
N TYR A 163 -7.00 21.88 9.03
CA TYR A 163 -7.14 22.50 7.70
C TYR A 163 -5.77 22.85 7.10
N ALA A 164 -4.87 23.41 7.91
CA ALA A 164 -3.52 23.75 7.47
C ALA A 164 -2.71 22.48 7.17
N ALA A 165 -2.80 21.47 8.03
CA ALA A 165 -2.13 20.18 7.82
C ALA A 165 -2.68 19.44 6.59
N THR A 166 -4.00 19.43 6.37
CA THR A 166 -4.59 18.88 5.14
C THR A 166 -4.15 19.66 3.91
N GLY A 167 -4.20 20.99 3.96
CA GLY A 167 -3.78 21.85 2.86
C GLY A 167 -2.35 21.59 2.45
N LEU A 168 -1.44 21.47 3.43
CA LEU A 168 -0.04 21.10 3.19
C LEU A 168 0.10 19.69 2.61
N ALA A 169 -0.61 18.69 3.16
CA ALA A 169 -0.57 17.32 2.66
C ALA A 169 -1.01 17.23 1.18
N VAL A 170 -2.15 17.84 0.85
CA VAL A 170 -2.69 17.87 -0.52
C VAL A 170 -1.78 18.68 -1.44
N PHE A 171 -1.25 19.81 -0.98
CA PHE A 171 -0.33 20.63 -1.76
C PHE A 171 0.95 19.86 -2.10
N LEU A 172 1.60 19.22 -1.12
CA LEU A 172 2.82 18.44 -1.35
C LEU A 172 2.56 17.24 -2.27
N GLY A 173 1.45 16.52 -2.05
CA GLY A 173 1.05 15.40 -2.91
C GLY A 173 0.74 15.85 -4.34
N GLY A 174 0.01 16.96 -4.49
CA GLY A 174 -0.32 17.56 -5.78
C GLY A 174 0.91 18.08 -6.51
N MET A 175 1.84 18.72 -5.80
CA MET A 175 3.11 19.17 -6.34
C MET A 175 3.92 18.00 -6.91
N VAL A 176 4.07 16.91 -6.13
CA VAL A 176 4.75 15.69 -6.61
C VAL A 176 4.01 15.07 -7.80
N ALA A 177 2.68 15.05 -7.80
CA ALA A 177 1.90 14.53 -8.92
C ALA A 177 2.08 15.36 -10.22
N MET A 178 2.26 16.67 -10.09
CA MET A 178 2.45 17.58 -11.22
C MET A 178 3.89 17.61 -11.76
N LEU A 179 4.89 17.17 -10.97
CA LEU A 179 6.27 17.07 -11.45
C LEU A 179 6.36 16.00 -12.56
N PRO A 180 6.81 16.35 -13.78
CA PRO A 180 7.04 15.36 -14.83
C PRO A 180 8.26 14.51 -14.47
N ARG A 181 8.17 13.19 -14.68
CA ARG A 181 9.30 12.28 -14.47
C ARG A 181 10.44 12.54 -15.45
N ASP A 182 10.10 12.80 -16.71
CA ASP A 182 11.02 13.04 -17.81
C ASP A 182 10.44 14.13 -18.72
N ALA A 183 11.26 14.77 -19.56
CA ALA A 183 10.82 15.81 -20.50
C ALA A 183 9.71 15.34 -21.48
N THR A 184 9.57 14.03 -21.67
CA THR A 184 8.56 13.37 -22.53
C THR A 184 7.34 12.88 -21.77
N SER A 185 7.40 12.80 -20.43
CA SER A 185 6.32 12.32 -19.58
C SER A 185 5.46 13.50 -19.13
N GLY A 186 4.20 13.54 -19.55
CA GLY A 186 3.27 14.61 -19.17
C GLY A 186 2.99 14.71 -17.66
N PRO A 187 2.21 15.73 -17.24
CA PRO A 187 1.78 15.90 -15.85
C PRO A 187 1.01 14.66 -15.35
N GLY A 188 1.27 14.24 -14.12
CA GLY A 188 0.72 13.00 -13.52
C GLY A 188 1.73 11.85 -13.42
N SER A 189 2.93 11.98 -14.00
CA SER A 189 3.99 10.97 -13.95
C SER A 189 4.87 11.05 -12.69
N GLY A 190 4.77 12.10 -11.89
CA GLY A 190 5.68 12.34 -10.77
C GLY A 190 5.60 11.32 -9.63
N GLY A 191 4.49 10.60 -9.49
CA GLY A 191 4.43 9.44 -8.57
C GLY A 191 5.41 8.33 -8.93
N LEU A 192 5.75 8.18 -10.23
CA LEU A 192 6.71 7.18 -10.71
C LEU A 192 8.15 7.57 -10.39
N ILE A 193 8.41 8.82 -10.04
CA ILE A 193 9.73 9.29 -9.59
C ILE A 193 10.07 8.58 -8.27
N LEU A 194 9.16 8.61 -7.29
CA LEU A 194 9.37 8.05 -5.95
C LEU A 194 9.23 6.51 -5.90
N TRP A 195 8.87 5.87 -7.01
CA TRP A 195 8.65 4.43 -7.09
C TRP A 195 9.82 3.58 -6.54
N PRO A 196 11.10 3.90 -6.82
CA PRO A 196 12.21 3.14 -6.26
C PRO A 196 12.33 3.25 -4.73
N LEU A 197 11.90 4.36 -4.14
CA LEU A 197 11.91 4.58 -2.69
C LEU A 197 10.76 3.85 -1.98
N PHE A 198 9.66 3.57 -2.69
CA PHE A 198 8.48 2.92 -2.13
C PHE A 198 8.80 1.55 -1.52
N GLY A 199 9.54 0.71 -2.26
CA GLY A 199 9.93 -0.61 -1.80
C GLY A 199 10.78 -0.57 -0.53
N ALA A 200 11.83 0.25 -0.53
CA ALA A 200 12.74 0.39 0.60
C ALA A 200 12.01 0.93 1.84
N THR A 201 11.24 2.00 1.70
CA THR A 201 10.52 2.63 2.83
C THR A 201 9.51 1.67 3.46
N ASN A 202 8.79 0.89 2.65
CA ASN A 202 7.85 -0.12 3.16
C ASN A 202 8.53 -1.24 3.95
N GLN A 203 9.70 -1.69 3.48
CA GLN A 203 10.47 -2.71 4.20
C GLN A 203 11.02 -2.17 5.53
N LEU A 204 11.40 -0.90 5.60
CA LEU A 204 11.83 -0.28 6.85
C LEU A 204 10.72 -0.20 7.89
N LEU A 205 9.50 0.17 7.47
CA LEU A 205 8.33 0.17 8.35
C LEU A 205 7.99 -1.26 8.82
N ALA A 206 8.16 -2.26 7.95
CA ALA A 206 8.03 -3.66 8.36
C ALA A 206 9.14 -4.07 9.36
N GLY A 207 10.38 -3.63 9.13
CA GLY A 207 11.50 -3.82 10.05
C GLY A 207 11.23 -3.23 11.43
N LEU A 208 10.68 -2.01 11.50
CA LEU A 208 10.25 -1.37 12.75
C LEU A 208 9.14 -2.18 13.44
N ALA A 209 8.13 -2.64 12.71
CA ALA A 209 7.04 -3.45 13.27
C ALA A 209 7.56 -4.76 13.87
N PHE A 210 8.42 -5.49 13.15
CA PHE A 210 9.06 -6.69 13.67
C PHE A 210 9.96 -6.40 14.86
N MET A 211 10.66 -5.27 14.85
CA MET A 211 11.47 -4.83 15.99
C MET A 211 10.61 -4.65 17.24
N VAL A 212 9.47 -3.95 17.14
CA VAL A 212 8.51 -3.80 18.25
C VAL A 212 8.02 -5.16 18.75
N ILE A 213 7.66 -6.10 17.84
CA ILE A 213 7.22 -7.45 18.20
C ILE A 213 8.32 -8.22 18.95
N VAL A 214 9.56 -8.17 18.45
CA VAL A 214 10.70 -8.85 19.09
C VAL A 214 10.93 -8.30 20.49
N PHE A 215 10.90 -6.98 20.67
CA PHE A 215 11.05 -6.35 21.98
C PHE A 215 9.90 -6.68 22.93
N TYR A 216 8.67 -6.70 22.42
CA TYR A 216 7.49 -7.11 23.17
C TYR A 216 7.60 -8.56 23.69
N LEU A 217 7.91 -9.50 22.80
CA LEU A 217 8.08 -10.91 23.15
C LEU A 217 9.25 -11.12 24.12
N ARG A 218 10.34 -10.37 23.93
CA ARG A 218 11.51 -10.44 24.80
C ARG A 218 11.22 -9.93 26.21
N ARG A 219 10.47 -8.83 26.36
CA ARG A 219 10.01 -8.32 27.66
C ARG A 219 9.21 -9.39 28.43
N ARG A 220 8.43 -10.20 27.71
CA ARG A 220 7.60 -11.29 28.24
C ARG A 220 8.33 -12.63 28.36
N ASN A 221 9.63 -12.68 28.05
CA ASN A 221 10.45 -13.90 28.06
C ASN A 221 9.86 -15.03 27.17
N LYS A 222 9.24 -14.66 26.05
CA LYS A 222 8.68 -15.57 25.04
C LYS A 222 9.69 -15.83 23.91
N PRO A 223 9.56 -16.94 23.15
CA PRO A 223 10.45 -17.21 22.03
C PRO A 223 10.40 -16.08 21.01
N ILE A 224 11.57 -15.56 20.60
CA ILE A 224 11.67 -14.41 19.69
C ILE A 224 12.12 -14.78 18.27
N ILE A 225 12.65 -15.99 18.08
CA ILE A 225 13.39 -16.38 16.86
C ILE A 225 12.53 -16.20 15.59
N PHE A 226 11.25 -16.57 15.65
CA PHE A 226 10.34 -16.49 14.51
C PHE A 226 10.07 -15.06 14.03
N ALA A 227 10.21 -14.06 14.91
CA ALA A 227 10.07 -12.64 14.56
C ALA A 227 11.43 -11.99 14.31
N LEU A 228 12.49 -12.45 15.00
CA LEU A 228 13.85 -11.92 14.90
C LEU A 228 14.47 -12.17 13.52
N VAL A 229 14.28 -13.35 12.93
CA VAL A 229 14.83 -13.65 11.60
C VAL A 229 14.21 -12.75 10.52
N PRO A 230 12.86 -12.63 10.39
CA PRO A 230 12.25 -11.66 9.50
C PRO A 230 12.65 -10.21 9.79
N MET A 231 12.80 -9.83 11.07
CA MET A 231 13.27 -8.49 11.45
C MET A 231 14.63 -8.18 10.82
N ILE A 232 15.62 -9.06 11.00
CA ILE A 232 16.98 -8.86 10.50
C ILE A 232 16.97 -8.74 8.97
N VAL A 233 16.23 -9.63 8.28
CA VAL A 233 16.11 -9.59 6.82
C VAL A 233 15.49 -8.27 6.36
N MET A 234 14.39 -7.83 6.99
CA MET A 234 13.70 -6.58 6.67
C MET A 234 14.50 -5.32 7.03
N LEU A 235 15.49 -5.44 7.92
CA LEU A 235 16.41 -4.34 8.26
C LEU A 235 17.65 -4.32 7.38
N ILE A 236 18.07 -5.42 6.77
CA ILE A 236 19.30 -5.45 5.94
C ILE A 236 18.97 -5.27 4.45
N MET A 237 17.92 -5.96 3.96
CA MET A 237 17.54 -5.94 2.55
C MET A 237 17.30 -4.52 1.98
N PRO A 238 16.55 -3.62 2.64
CA PRO A 238 16.36 -2.28 2.11
C PRO A 238 17.64 -1.44 2.15
N ALA A 239 18.51 -1.62 3.15
CA ALA A 239 19.81 -0.92 3.17
C ALA A 239 20.66 -1.34 1.97
N TRP A 240 20.74 -2.64 1.70
CA TRP A 240 21.46 -3.16 0.55
C TRP A 240 20.89 -2.63 -0.77
N ALA A 241 19.57 -2.72 -0.96
CA ALA A 241 18.90 -2.26 -2.17
C ALA A 241 19.07 -0.75 -2.40
N MET A 242 19.01 0.05 -1.32
CA MET A 242 19.21 1.49 -1.37
C MET A 242 20.66 1.85 -1.71
N LEU A 243 21.64 1.21 -1.06
CA LEU A 243 23.06 1.42 -1.40
C LEU A 243 23.34 1.06 -2.85
N TRP A 244 22.75 -0.03 -3.35
CA TRP A 244 22.84 -0.39 -4.76
C TRP A 244 22.25 0.69 -5.67
N ASN A 245 21.02 1.15 -5.41
CA ASN A 245 20.38 2.19 -6.22
C ASN A 245 21.09 3.55 -6.15
N MET A 246 21.77 3.86 -5.04
CA MET A 246 22.51 5.11 -4.88
C MET A 246 23.87 5.08 -5.57
N PHE A 247 24.63 3.98 -5.43
CA PHE A 247 26.05 3.93 -5.79
C PHE A 247 26.39 2.99 -6.95
N ASN A 248 25.42 2.31 -7.57
CA ASN A 248 25.70 1.46 -8.73
C ASN A 248 26.32 2.28 -9.88
N SER A 249 27.44 1.82 -10.44
CA SER A 249 28.23 2.56 -11.42
C SER A 249 27.53 2.79 -12.76
N LYS A 250 26.49 2.00 -13.08
CA LYS A 250 25.76 2.09 -14.36
C LYS A 250 24.43 2.83 -14.28
N SER A 251 23.81 2.90 -13.10
CA SER A 251 22.43 3.40 -12.93
C SER A 251 22.20 4.06 -11.57
N GLY A 252 23.28 4.42 -10.87
CA GLY A 252 23.22 4.96 -9.53
C GLY A 252 22.73 6.42 -9.56
N TRP A 253 21.87 6.77 -8.61
CA TRP A 253 21.36 8.13 -8.48
C TRP A 253 22.46 9.16 -8.18
N ALA A 254 23.60 8.73 -7.60
CA ALA A 254 24.75 9.60 -7.38
C ALA A 254 25.40 10.10 -8.69
N TYR A 255 25.23 9.37 -9.79
CA TYR A 255 25.87 9.64 -11.08
C TYR A 255 24.91 10.20 -12.13
N SER A 256 23.62 10.31 -11.80
CA SER A 256 22.57 10.76 -12.71
C SER A 256 22.04 12.12 -12.25
N ALA A 257 22.21 13.17 -13.08
CA ALA A 257 21.84 14.54 -12.71
C ALA A 257 20.33 14.71 -12.44
N ASP A 258 19.50 13.94 -13.14
CA ASP A 258 18.05 14.02 -13.01
C ASP A 258 17.53 13.35 -11.72
N ASP A 259 18.28 12.42 -11.13
CA ASP A 259 17.87 11.62 -9.97
C ASP A 259 18.42 12.15 -8.63
N TRP A 260 18.99 13.36 -8.59
CA TRP A 260 19.59 13.92 -7.36
C TRP A 260 18.64 13.94 -6.16
N HIS A 261 17.35 14.19 -6.42
CA HIS A 261 16.32 14.19 -5.38
C HIS A 261 16.13 12.78 -4.78
N LEU A 262 16.21 11.70 -5.58
CA LEU A 262 16.16 10.32 -5.07
C LEU A 262 17.40 9.99 -4.24
N PHE A 263 18.57 10.47 -4.66
CA PHE A 263 19.79 10.32 -3.87
C PHE A 263 19.66 10.98 -2.48
N LEU A 264 19.15 12.21 -2.41
CA LEU A 264 18.93 12.92 -1.15
C LEU A 264 17.95 12.18 -0.23
N PHE A 265 16.78 11.80 -0.74
CA PHE A 265 15.81 11.04 0.05
C PHE A 265 16.38 9.68 0.48
N GLY A 266 17.15 9.03 -0.39
CA GLY A 266 17.78 7.76 -0.08
C GLY A 266 18.80 7.85 1.05
N LEU A 267 19.59 8.92 1.07
CA LEU A 267 20.53 9.20 2.16
C LEU A 267 19.79 9.40 3.49
N ILE A 268 18.70 10.17 3.49
CA ILE A 268 17.86 10.39 4.69
C ILE A 268 17.28 9.07 5.19
N VAL A 269 16.76 8.24 4.27
CA VAL A 269 16.19 6.93 4.60
C VAL A 269 17.24 6.00 5.22
N ILE A 270 18.44 5.93 4.66
CA ILE A 270 19.55 5.15 5.25
C ILE A 270 19.94 5.69 6.62
N ALA A 271 20.04 7.02 6.78
CA ALA A 271 20.39 7.63 8.07
C ALA A 271 19.36 7.27 9.15
N LEU A 272 18.07 7.36 8.84
CA LEU A 272 16.98 6.97 9.75
C LEU A 272 17.01 5.48 10.07
N GLN A 273 17.30 4.63 9.08
CA GLN A 273 17.43 3.19 9.28
C GLN A 273 18.60 2.84 10.22
N VAL A 274 19.76 3.45 10.01
CA VAL A 274 20.94 3.26 10.88
C VAL A 274 20.63 3.75 12.29
N TRP A 275 19.99 4.91 12.44
CA TRP A 275 19.54 5.40 13.75
C TRP A 275 18.63 4.36 14.42
N MET A 276 17.57 3.92 13.74
CA MET A 276 16.64 2.94 14.29
C MET A 276 17.34 1.64 14.73
N MET A 277 18.32 1.16 13.96
CA MET A 277 19.12 -0.02 14.34
C MET A 277 19.96 0.22 15.60
N ILE A 278 20.58 1.39 15.71
CA ILE A 278 21.37 1.77 16.90
C ILE A 278 20.47 1.82 18.14
N GLU A 279 19.31 2.49 18.07
CA GLU A 279 18.36 2.55 19.19
C GLU A 279 17.88 1.15 19.61
N GLY A 280 17.56 0.30 18.63
CA GLY A 280 17.25 -1.11 18.88
C GLY A 280 18.38 -1.81 19.63
N LEU A 281 19.63 -1.68 19.20
CA LEU A 281 20.77 -2.30 19.89
C LEU A 281 21.00 -1.74 21.30
N LEU A 282 20.82 -0.44 21.52
CA LEU A 282 20.97 0.20 22.83
C LEU A 282 19.89 -0.27 23.81
N VAL A 283 18.66 -0.48 23.35
CA VAL A 283 17.54 -0.98 24.17
C VAL A 283 17.60 -2.50 24.36
N TRP A 284 18.33 -3.23 23.50
CA TRP A 284 18.45 -4.69 23.53
C TRP A 284 18.79 -5.21 24.93
N SER A 285 19.89 -4.76 25.55
CA SER A 285 20.32 -5.24 26.87
C SER A 285 19.31 -4.91 27.98
N LYS A 286 18.66 -3.74 27.91
CA LYS A 286 17.74 -3.22 28.93
C LYS A 286 16.33 -3.82 28.84
N SER A 287 15.98 -4.47 27.74
CA SER A 287 14.60 -4.90 27.47
C SER A 287 14.12 -6.14 28.22
N LYS A 288 15.02 -6.98 28.76
CA LYS A 288 14.60 -8.25 29.39
C LYS A 288 13.98 -7.98 30.77
N GLY A 289 12.79 -8.54 31.04
CA GLY A 289 12.17 -8.55 32.37
C GLY A 289 11.46 -7.27 32.82
N HIS A 290 11.40 -6.22 31.98
CA HIS A 290 10.68 -5.00 32.30
C HIS A 290 9.23 -5.10 31.78
N LEU A 291 8.31 -5.45 32.68
CA LEU A 291 6.88 -5.44 32.42
C LEU A 291 6.32 -4.02 32.61
N GLU A 292 5.29 -3.68 31.83
CA GLU A 292 4.58 -2.41 31.97
C GLU A 292 3.95 -2.31 33.36
N GLN A 293 3.97 -1.11 33.95
CA GLN A 293 3.28 -0.84 35.20
C GLN A 293 1.78 -1.04 34.97
N GLN A 294 1.17 -1.99 35.68
CA GLN A 294 -0.26 -2.25 35.56
C GLN A 294 -1.04 -0.98 35.91
N LEU A 295 -1.92 -0.56 35.00
CA LEU A 295 -2.88 0.50 35.28
C LEU A 295 -3.76 0.05 36.47
N PRO A 296 -4.18 0.98 37.35
CA PRO A 296 -5.15 0.66 38.40
C PRO A 296 -6.40 0.01 37.80
N GLU A 297 -6.97 -0.99 38.49
CA GLU A 297 -8.23 -1.60 38.05
C GLU A 297 -9.29 -0.53 37.82
N LEU A 298 -9.92 -0.54 36.65
CA LEU A 298 -11.05 0.34 36.37
C LEU A 298 -12.17 0.05 37.38
N PRO A 299 -12.81 1.08 37.96
CA PRO A 299 -13.95 0.87 38.84
C PRO A 299 -15.02 0.02 38.15
N ARG A 300 -15.37 -1.14 38.74
CA ARG A 300 -16.39 -2.07 38.23
C ARG A 300 -17.83 -1.53 38.36
N THR A 301 -18.02 -0.23 38.28
CA THR A 301 -19.36 0.36 38.17
C THR A 301 -19.78 0.28 36.72
N ARG A 302 -20.49 -0.79 36.36
CA ARG A 302 -21.37 -0.72 35.17
C ARG A 302 -22.25 0.52 35.37
N PRO A 303 -22.37 1.42 34.39
CA PRO A 303 -23.46 2.38 34.41
C PRO A 303 -24.73 1.55 34.53
N THR A 304 -25.46 1.73 35.63
CA THR A 304 -26.87 1.32 35.70
C THR A 304 -27.52 1.96 34.50
N VAL A 305 -27.83 1.16 33.49
CA VAL A 305 -28.74 1.57 32.42
C VAL A 305 -30.00 1.98 33.17
N ALA A 306 -30.23 3.28 33.28
CA ALA A 306 -31.43 3.81 33.88
C ALA A 306 -32.57 3.15 33.13
N ALA A 307 -33.31 2.27 33.80
CA ALA A 307 -34.58 1.80 33.31
C ALA A 307 -35.38 3.07 33.03
N ALA A 308 -35.67 3.31 31.74
CA ALA A 308 -36.57 4.37 31.35
C ALA A 308 -37.87 4.12 32.09
N SER A 309 -38.12 4.91 33.13
CA SER A 309 -39.39 4.93 33.81
C SER A 309 -40.41 5.39 32.78
N SER A 310 -41.30 4.50 32.39
CA SER A 310 -42.55 4.82 31.71
C SER A 310 -43.40 5.67 32.67
N GLY A 311 -43.10 6.96 32.71
CA GLY A 311 -43.89 8.00 33.34
C GLY A 311 -44.49 8.89 32.26
N GLY A 312 -45.59 8.44 31.66
CA GLY A 312 -46.39 9.22 30.73
C GLY A 312 -47.86 8.95 31.04
N SER A 313 -48.45 9.83 31.85
CA SER A 313 -49.89 9.93 32.05
C SER A 313 -50.58 10.40 30.77
N ASN A 314 -51.47 9.58 30.23
CA ASN A 314 -52.84 9.91 29.81
C ASN A 314 -53.57 8.62 29.43
#